data_AF-A0A3P1U0Z5-F1
#
_entry.id   AF-A0A3P1U0Z5-F1
#
_cell.length_a   1.000
_cell.length_b   1.000
_cell.length_c   1.000
_cell.angle_alpha   90.00
_cell.angle_beta   90.00
_cell.angle_gamma   90.00
#
_symmetry.space_group_name_H-M   'P 1'
#
loop_
_entity.id
_entity.type
_entity.pdbx_description
1 polymer ?
#
loop_
_entity_poly.entity_id
_entity_poly.type
_entity_poly.pdbx_seq_one_letter_code
_entity_poly.pdbx_strand_id
1 'polypeptide(L)'
;MGLFSGLFSKKPVLEERSTYDSMEVDGAFSLDSLLVTDAVTEEKVLKIPTARSCVELITSSIAQMPVYLYKENADGSVERILDDNRVHLLNHEANDFLNGYSLKKHMVKDYLLHGSSYVSIIEAGNTILELHPLLSKAIVVNKRIKHGYRTVGADIFLSNSENGAVNELNRQQTKFKPHELMITLQDTNDGLTSHGVIKHGQDIFKQALSESVYTHNLYENGALPLGLLKTDARLNKKQASSLREAWQKLYGGVKNAAKTVVLQEGMKYEALSMNPSEIQMSETRKATNSEICKLFGVPESMVNATIGKQYVSLEQNQLYLLKNTLSPIIVAMESSMDKALLLESEKDKGYFFRFDTSELIRSTEKELVDTVVTAVQGGIFTINEGRAKFNLPSIDEGDNVLVTPGASQMGDKNTKETTDPHEEEQLNDKTGTQTD
;
A
#
# COMPACT_ATOMS: atom_id res chain seq x y z
N MET A 1 -56.72 -61.52 32.37
CA MET A 1 -56.56 -61.63 30.90
C MET A 1 -55.81 -60.38 30.48
N GLY A 2 -54.47 -60.32 30.51
CA GLY A 2 -53.56 -60.97 29.55
C GLY A 2 -53.70 -60.28 28.17
N LEU A 3 -52.70 -59.94 27.37
CA LEU A 3 -51.27 -60.26 27.25
C LEU A 3 -50.73 -59.34 26.11
N PHE A 4 -49.46 -58.89 26.22
CA PHE A 4 -48.48 -58.47 25.19
C PHE A 4 -48.90 -57.89 23.82
N SER A 5 -48.29 -56.78 23.38
CA SER A 5 -47.12 -56.80 22.46
C SER A 5 -46.77 -55.43 21.80
N GLY A 6 -45.47 -55.14 21.69
CA GLY A 6 -44.82 -54.20 20.75
C GLY A 6 -44.67 -52.75 21.24
N LEU A 7 -43.55 -52.26 21.80
CA LEU A 7 -42.12 -52.53 21.57
C LEU A 7 -41.72 -52.29 20.10
N PHE A 8 -41.62 -51.02 19.67
CA PHE A 8 -40.63 -50.49 18.71
C PHE A 8 -40.76 -48.96 18.59
N SER A 9 -39.91 -48.21 19.28
CA SER A 9 -39.50 -46.87 18.86
C SER A 9 -38.00 -46.76 19.10
N LYS A 10 -37.23 -46.86 18.01
CA LYS A 10 -35.78 -46.68 18.01
C LYS A 10 -35.47 -45.22 18.39
N LYS A 11 -34.81 -45.02 19.52
CA LYS A 11 -34.11 -43.76 19.82
C LYS A 11 -32.92 -43.62 18.86
N PRO A 12 -32.65 -42.44 18.28
CA PRO A 12 -31.44 -42.22 17.51
C PRO A 12 -30.20 -42.30 18.41
N VAL A 13 -29.18 -42.99 17.91
CA VAL A 13 -27.87 -43.18 18.52
C VAL A 13 -27.20 -41.80 18.64
N LEU A 14 -26.94 -41.37 19.87
CA LEU A 14 -26.01 -40.27 20.14
C LEU A 14 -24.61 -40.89 20.15
N GLU A 15 -23.79 -40.55 19.16
CA GLU A 15 -22.35 -40.82 19.20
C GLU A 15 -21.73 -40.08 20.39
N GLU A 16 -21.23 -40.84 21.36
CA GLU A 16 -20.37 -40.35 22.42
C GLU A 16 -19.05 -39.87 21.81
N ARG A 17 -18.95 -38.57 21.53
CA ARG A 17 -17.65 -37.91 21.42
C ARG A 17 -17.06 -37.81 22.81
N SER A 18 -15.98 -38.55 23.03
CA SER A 18 -15.14 -38.48 24.24
C SER A 18 -14.77 -37.02 24.53
N THR A 19 -15.40 -36.44 25.54
CA THR A 19 -14.86 -35.27 26.23
C THR A 19 -13.56 -35.71 26.88
N TYR A 20 -12.43 -35.29 26.30
CA TYR A 20 -11.18 -35.24 27.03
C TYR A 20 -11.43 -34.34 28.24
N ASP A 21 -11.49 -34.95 29.42
CA ASP A 21 -11.49 -34.26 30.69
C ASP A 21 -10.16 -33.51 30.77
N SER A 22 -10.17 -32.23 30.39
CA SER A 22 -9.03 -31.34 30.52
C SER A 22 -8.83 -31.11 32.01
N MET A 23 -7.91 -31.88 32.60
CA MET A 23 -7.46 -31.64 33.96
C MET A 23 -6.89 -30.23 34.03
N GLU A 24 -7.69 -29.30 34.57
CA GLU A 24 -7.28 -27.92 34.84
C GLU A 24 -6.12 -27.93 35.85
N VAL A 25 -4.90 -27.81 35.33
CA VAL A 25 -3.73 -27.52 36.15
C VAL A 25 -3.71 -26.02 36.41
N ASP A 26 -4.56 -25.61 37.35
CA ASP A 26 -4.62 -24.26 37.88
C ASP A 26 -3.27 -23.90 38.53
N GLY A 27 -2.48 -23.05 37.85
CA GLY A 27 -1.24 -22.49 38.38
C GLY A 27 0.05 -22.75 37.59
N ALA A 28 0.03 -23.36 36.40
CA ALA A 28 1.14 -23.17 35.46
C ALA A 28 0.98 -21.79 34.80
N PHE A 29 2.08 -21.09 34.48
CA PHE A 29 2.01 -20.05 33.44
C PHE A 29 1.37 -20.71 32.22
N SER A 30 0.10 -20.42 31.94
CA SER A 30 -0.56 -21.03 30.79
C SER A 30 0.26 -20.63 29.57
N LEU A 31 0.76 -21.61 28.84
CA LEU A 31 1.41 -21.40 27.54
C LEU A 31 0.49 -20.61 26.58
N ASP A 32 -0.83 -20.60 26.82
CA ASP A 32 -1.77 -19.75 26.08
C ASP A 32 -1.53 -18.25 26.29
N SER A 33 -0.95 -17.82 27.42
CA SER A 33 -0.59 -16.40 27.63
C SER A 33 0.67 -15.97 26.85
N LEU A 34 1.48 -16.94 26.41
CA LEU A 34 2.65 -16.73 25.56
C LEU A 34 2.31 -16.79 24.06
N LEU A 35 1.25 -17.51 23.70
CA LEU A 35 0.75 -17.60 22.34
C LEU A 35 -0.16 -16.41 22.06
N VAL A 36 0.25 -15.53 21.14
CA VAL A 36 -0.63 -14.50 20.59
C VAL A 36 -1.72 -15.20 19.76
N THR A 37 -2.82 -15.57 20.42
CA THR A 37 -4.00 -16.20 19.80
C THR A 37 -4.95 -15.17 19.18
N ASP A 38 -4.71 -13.89 19.46
CA ASP A 38 -5.51 -12.79 18.93
C ASP A 38 -5.43 -12.66 17.40
N ALA A 39 -6.53 -12.20 16.82
CA ALA A 39 -6.57 -11.77 15.43
C ALA A 39 -5.56 -10.64 15.16
N VAL A 40 -4.91 -10.71 13.98
CA VAL A 40 -4.01 -9.66 13.50
C VAL A 40 -4.85 -8.53 12.94
N THR A 41 -4.79 -7.37 13.57
CA THR A 41 -5.51 -6.15 13.15
C THR A 41 -4.56 -5.15 12.49
N GLU A 42 -5.11 -4.23 11.69
CA GLU A 42 -4.35 -3.12 11.08
C GLU A 42 -3.51 -2.37 12.12
N GLU A 43 -4.07 -2.04 13.28
CA GLU A 43 -3.36 -1.34 14.34
C GLU A 43 -2.15 -2.12 14.87
N LYS A 44 -2.27 -3.44 15.01
CA LYS A 44 -1.16 -4.30 15.45
C LYS A 44 -0.08 -4.40 14.37
N VAL A 45 -0.46 -4.51 13.11
CA VAL A 45 0.50 -4.53 11.98
C VAL A 45 1.26 -3.22 11.89
N LEU A 46 0.58 -2.08 12.00
CA LEU A 46 1.20 -0.75 11.95
C LEU A 46 2.05 -0.40 13.19
N LYS A 47 1.96 -1.19 14.27
CA LYS A 47 2.93 -1.11 15.39
C LYS A 47 4.28 -1.72 15.05
N ILE A 48 4.36 -2.61 14.06
CA ILE A 48 5.62 -3.19 13.61
C ILE A 48 6.36 -2.13 12.77
N PRO A 49 7.56 -1.68 13.17
CA PRO A 49 8.26 -0.58 12.48
C PRO A 49 8.50 -0.86 10.99
N THR A 50 8.97 -2.07 10.65
CA THR A 50 9.24 -2.48 9.27
C THR A 50 7.99 -2.41 8.39
N ALA A 51 6.86 -2.91 8.89
CA ALA A 51 5.59 -2.88 8.16
C ALA A 51 5.09 -1.43 8.00
N ARG A 52 5.15 -0.62 9.07
CA ARG A 52 4.79 0.80 9.02
C ARG A 52 5.64 1.57 8.02
N SER A 53 6.94 1.34 7.98
CA SER A 53 7.84 1.98 7.02
C SER A 53 7.55 1.56 5.57
N CYS A 54 7.23 0.28 5.32
CA CYS A 54 6.82 -0.17 3.99
C CYS A 54 5.52 0.51 3.53
N VAL A 55 4.51 0.53 4.39
CA VAL A 55 3.22 1.18 4.11
C VAL A 55 3.42 2.68 3.87
N GLU A 56 4.17 3.36 4.74
CA GLU A 56 4.44 4.79 4.60
C GLU A 56 5.18 5.09 3.29
N LEU A 57 6.22 4.32 2.96
CA LEU A 57 6.99 4.51 1.72
C LEU A 57 6.10 4.38 0.48
N ILE A 58 5.30 3.31 0.38
CA ILE A 58 4.43 3.09 -0.79
C ILE A 58 3.33 4.16 -0.86
N THR A 59 2.63 4.37 0.26
CA THR A 59 1.45 5.25 0.29
C THR A 59 1.84 6.71 0.04
N SER A 60 2.92 7.21 0.64
CA SER A 60 3.41 8.56 0.40
C SER A 60 4.00 8.74 -0.99
N SER A 61 4.71 7.73 -1.53
CA SER A 61 5.25 7.81 -2.90
C SER A 61 4.14 7.93 -3.94
N ILE A 62 3.02 7.22 -3.78
CA ILE A 62 1.88 7.35 -4.71
C ILE A 62 1.07 8.62 -4.43
N ALA A 63 0.89 8.99 -3.17
CA ALA A 63 0.10 10.16 -2.80
C ALA A 63 0.70 11.49 -3.27
N GLN A 64 2.03 11.61 -3.34
CA GLN A 64 2.70 12.81 -3.85
C GLN A 64 2.51 12.98 -5.36
N MET A 65 2.34 11.89 -6.12
CA MET A 65 2.19 11.97 -7.57
C MET A 65 0.88 12.65 -7.95
N PRO A 66 0.91 13.69 -8.80
CA PRO A 66 -0.32 14.30 -9.29
C PRO A 66 -1.01 13.39 -10.32
N VAL A 67 -2.33 13.46 -10.36
CA VAL A 67 -3.16 12.73 -11.35
C VAL A 67 -3.66 13.73 -12.38
N TYR A 68 -3.53 13.41 -13.66
CA TYR A 68 -4.02 14.24 -14.75
C TYR A 68 -4.98 13.48 -15.65
N LEU A 69 -5.90 14.23 -16.25
CA LEU A 69 -6.82 13.71 -17.26
C LEU A 69 -6.19 13.92 -18.64
N TYR A 70 -6.19 12.86 -19.43
CA TYR A 70 -5.71 12.85 -20.80
C TYR A 70 -6.81 12.42 -21.75
N LYS A 71 -6.67 12.79 -23.01
CA LYS A 71 -7.52 12.35 -24.10
C LYS A 71 -6.65 11.84 -25.25
N GLU A 72 -6.90 10.61 -25.68
CA GLU A 72 -6.32 10.06 -26.89
C GLU A 72 -7.16 10.49 -28.10
N ASN A 73 -6.52 11.22 -29.02
CA ASN A 73 -7.14 11.65 -30.26
C ASN A 73 -7.03 10.56 -31.34
N ALA A 74 -7.83 10.66 -32.39
CA ALA A 74 -7.90 9.65 -33.46
C ALA A 74 -6.59 9.49 -34.26
N ASP A 75 -5.69 10.47 -34.18
CA ASP A 75 -4.35 10.46 -34.77
C ASP A 75 -3.30 9.78 -33.88
N GLY A 76 -3.69 9.31 -32.69
CA GLY A 76 -2.80 8.71 -31.69
C GLY A 76 -2.08 9.73 -30.81
N SER A 77 -2.35 11.04 -30.98
CA SER A 77 -1.82 12.06 -30.08
C SER A 77 -2.56 12.01 -28.73
N VAL A 78 -1.81 12.25 -27.66
CA VAL A 78 -2.38 12.30 -26.30
C VAL A 78 -2.32 13.73 -25.81
N GLU A 79 -3.48 14.33 -25.58
CA GLU A 79 -3.61 15.70 -25.10
C GLU A 79 -3.93 15.71 -23.60
N ARG A 80 -3.28 16.58 -22.84
CA ARG A 80 -3.58 16.80 -21.42
C ARG A 80 -4.69 17.82 -21.27
N ILE A 81 -5.74 17.45 -20.54
CA ILE A 81 -6.84 18.35 -20.18
C ILE A 81 -6.47 19.14 -18.92
N LEU A 82 -6.48 20.46 -19.01
CA LEU A 82 -6.01 21.34 -17.92
C LEU A 82 -7.12 21.76 -16.95
N ASP A 83 -8.36 21.92 -17.44
CA ASP A 83 -9.48 22.46 -16.67
C ASP A 83 -10.56 21.41 -16.42
N ASP A 84 -10.30 20.49 -15.48
CA ASP A 84 -11.29 19.49 -15.05
C ASP A 84 -11.42 19.45 -13.51
N ASN A 85 -12.65 19.53 -13.00
CA ASN A 85 -12.91 19.53 -11.57
C ASN A 85 -12.43 18.24 -10.89
N ARG A 86 -12.49 17.09 -11.57
CA ARG A 86 -12.06 15.79 -11.00
C ARG A 86 -10.57 15.77 -10.75
N VAL A 87 -9.78 16.40 -11.62
CA VAL A 87 -8.33 16.60 -11.42
C VAL A 87 -8.07 17.48 -10.19
N HIS A 88 -8.88 18.51 -9.98
CA HIS A 88 -8.81 19.33 -8.77
C HIS A 88 -9.12 18.52 -7.50
N LEU A 89 -10.18 17.71 -7.51
CA LEU A 89 -10.55 16.86 -6.37
C LEU A 89 -9.47 15.83 -6.01
N LEU A 90 -8.86 15.20 -7.02
CA LEU A 90 -7.85 14.16 -6.82
C LEU A 90 -6.50 14.71 -6.32
N ASN A 91 -6.19 15.98 -6.59
CA ASN A 91 -4.87 16.56 -6.29
C ASN A 91 -4.89 17.56 -5.13
N HIS A 92 -5.94 18.37 -5.01
CA HIS A 92 -5.99 19.50 -4.10
C HIS A 92 -7.00 19.26 -2.98
N GLU A 93 -8.30 19.22 -3.29
CA GLU A 93 -9.37 19.24 -2.30
C GLU A 93 -10.41 18.16 -2.62
N ALA A 94 -10.31 17.01 -1.95
CA ALA A 94 -11.20 15.89 -2.20
C ALA A 94 -12.60 16.13 -1.61
N ASN A 95 -12.65 16.79 -0.46
CA ASN A 95 -13.85 17.26 0.24
C ASN A 95 -13.42 18.34 1.26
N ASP A 96 -14.40 18.94 1.95
CA ASP A 96 -14.20 20.03 2.93
C ASP A 96 -13.11 19.76 4.00
N PHE A 97 -12.83 18.50 4.32
CA PHE A 97 -11.89 18.12 5.39
C PHE A 97 -10.63 17.41 4.88
N LEU A 98 -10.63 16.92 3.64
CA LEU A 98 -9.61 16.04 3.11
C LEU A 98 -8.99 16.60 1.83
N ASN A 99 -7.67 16.74 1.83
CA ASN A 99 -6.93 17.08 0.63
C ASN A 99 -6.68 15.86 -0.28
N GLY A 100 -6.36 16.11 -1.55
CA GLY A 100 -6.11 15.06 -2.55
C GLY A 100 -4.96 14.13 -2.18
N TYR A 101 -3.90 14.65 -1.54
CA TYR A 101 -2.80 13.82 -1.02
C TYR A 101 -3.29 12.78 0.00
N SER A 102 -4.10 13.21 0.98
CA SER A 102 -4.60 12.33 2.04
C SER A 102 -5.62 11.32 1.50
N LEU A 103 -6.44 11.72 0.50
CA LEU A 103 -7.32 10.81 -0.23
C LEU A 103 -6.52 9.68 -0.87
N LYS A 104 -5.55 10.02 -1.73
CA LYS A 104 -4.70 9.03 -2.41
C LYS A 104 -3.97 8.14 -1.41
N LYS A 105 -3.43 8.73 -0.33
CA LYS A 105 -2.75 7.99 0.73
C LYS A 105 -3.69 6.98 1.41
N HIS A 106 -4.93 7.37 1.72
CA HIS A 106 -5.92 6.48 2.30
C HIS A 106 -6.31 5.35 1.34
N MET A 107 -6.52 5.67 0.07
CA MET A 107 -6.86 4.68 -0.95
C MET A 107 -5.80 3.60 -1.08
N VAL A 108 -4.53 4.00 -1.20
CA VAL A 108 -3.40 3.07 -1.32
C VAL A 108 -3.23 2.24 -0.05
N LYS A 109 -3.40 2.86 1.14
CA LYS A 109 -3.28 2.17 2.42
C LYS A 109 -4.31 1.04 2.53
N ASP A 110 -5.57 1.34 2.25
CA ASP A 110 -6.66 0.36 2.32
C ASP A 110 -6.50 -0.73 1.26
N TYR A 111 -6.13 -0.34 0.04
CA TYR A 111 -5.79 -1.28 -1.03
C TYR A 111 -4.69 -2.26 -0.61
N LEU A 112 -3.60 -1.79 0.00
CA LEU A 112 -2.50 -2.64 0.46
C LEU A 112 -2.90 -3.55 1.62
N LEU A 113 -3.49 -2.98 2.67
CA LEU A 113 -3.74 -3.67 3.93
C LEU A 113 -4.91 -4.64 3.85
N HIS A 114 -6.01 -4.20 3.25
CA HIS A 114 -7.27 -4.94 3.18
C HIS A 114 -7.52 -5.54 1.79
N GLY A 115 -6.75 -5.17 0.78
CA GLY A 115 -6.87 -5.68 -0.60
C GLY A 115 -7.94 -4.98 -1.41
N SER A 116 -8.70 -4.08 -0.77
CA SER A 116 -9.78 -3.32 -1.38
C SER A 116 -9.76 -1.91 -0.83
N SER A 117 -10.15 -0.95 -1.67
CA SER A 117 -10.32 0.45 -1.31
C SER A 117 -11.65 0.95 -1.86
N TYR A 118 -12.39 1.68 -1.04
CA TYR A 118 -13.70 2.22 -1.37
C TYR A 118 -13.70 3.73 -1.15
N VAL A 119 -14.14 4.47 -2.16
CA VAL A 119 -14.37 5.92 -2.07
C VAL A 119 -15.80 6.20 -2.51
N SER A 120 -16.58 6.83 -1.63
CA SER A 120 -17.91 7.32 -1.96
C SER A 120 -17.82 8.56 -2.83
N ILE A 121 -18.57 8.56 -3.90
CA ILE A 121 -18.66 9.67 -4.86
C ILE A 121 -19.96 10.42 -4.57
N ILE A 122 -19.85 11.71 -4.27
CA ILE A 122 -21.02 12.59 -4.15
C ILE A 122 -21.14 13.38 -5.44
N GLU A 123 -22.25 13.17 -6.14
CA GLU A 123 -22.51 13.74 -7.45
C GLU A 123 -23.79 14.58 -7.47
N ALA A 124 -23.79 15.64 -8.26
CA ALA A 124 -24.98 16.40 -8.61
C ALA A 124 -25.19 16.34 -10.13
N GLY A 125 -26.06 15.43 -10.56
CA GLY A 125 -26.21 15.11 -11.98
C GLY A 125 -24.98 14.38 -12.50
N ASN A 126 -24.29 14.97 -13.49
CA ASN A 126 -23.07 14.39 -14.07
C ASN A 126 -21.78 15.01 -13.49
N THR A 127 -21.91 15.93 -12.53
CA THR A 127 -20.77 16.61 -11.93
C THR A 127 -20.44 16.00 -10.59
N ILE A 128 -19.20 15.55 -10.43
CA ILE A 128 -18.67 15.05 -9.16
C ILE A 128 -18.30 16.24 -8.29
N LEU A 129 -18.85 16.28 -7.08
CA LEU A 129 -18.65 17.35 -6.10
C LEU A 129 -17.58 16.96 -5.09
N GLU A 130 -17.67 15.76 -4.52
CA GLU A 130 -16.80 15.35 -3.41
C GLU A 130 -16.46 13.85 -3.46
N LEU A 131 -15.30 13.52 -2.89
CA LEU A 131 -14.79 12.17 -2.74
C LEU A 131 -14.53 11.87 -1.26
N HIS A 132 -15.23 10.86 -0.72
CA HIS A 132 -15.12 10.46 0.68
C HIS A 132 -14.54 9.05 0.80
N PRO A 133 -13.30 8.88 1.30
CA PRO A 133 -12.76 7.55 1.52
C PRO A 133 -13.52 6.83 2.64
N LEU A 134 -13.86 5.57 2.39
CA LEU A 134 -14.52 4.71 3.37
C LEU A 134 -13.51 3.70 3.91
N LEU A 135 -13.59 3.42 5.22
CA LEU A 135 -12.77 2.39 5.85
C LEU A 135 -13.18 1.01 5.33
N SER A 136 -12.24 0.32 4.69
CA SER A 136 -12.53 -0.98 4.06
C SER A 136 -12.99 -2.05 5.04
N LYS A 137 -12.51 -2.00 6.29
CA LYS A 137 -12.97 -2.87 7.39
C LYS A 137 -14.45 -2.67 7.78
N ALA A 138 -15.00 -1.48 7.52
CA ALA A 138 -16.39 -1.16 7.82
C ALA A 138 -17.33 -1.55 6.66
N ILE A 139 -16.79 -1.90 5.49
CA ILE A 139 -17.60 -2.27 4.33
C ILE A 139 -17.97 -3.75 4.37
N VAL A 140 -19.26 -4.02 4.27
CA VAL A 140 -19.81 -5.38 4.17
C VAL A 140 -20.41 -5.57 2.79
N VAL A 141 -19.92 -6.58 2.07
CA VAL A 141 -20.39 -6.92 0.71
C VAL A 141 -21.22 -8.21 0.77
N ASN A 142 -22.54 -8.06 0.64
CA ASN A 142 -23.46 -9.19 0.56
C ASN A 142 -23.69 -9.58 -0.91
N LYS A 143 -23.04 -10.66 -1.33
CA LYS A 143 -23.10 -11.15 -2.70
C LYS A 143 -24.39 -11.94 -2.93
N ARG A 144 -25.07 -11.65 -4.03
CA ARG A 144 -26.18 -12.46 -4.53
C ARG A 144 -25.65 -13.40 -5.60
N ILE A 145 -25.37 -14.63 -5.20
CA ILE A 145 -24.82 -15.67 -6.07
C ILE A 145 -25.97 -16.50 -6.65
N LYS A 146 -25.98 -16.69 -7.97
CA LYS A 146 -26.92 -17.56 -8.68
C LYS A 146 -26.14 -18.74 -9.27
N HIS A 147 -26.73 -19.94 -9.19
CA HIS A 147 -26.14 -21.21 -9.64
C HIS A 147 -24.77 -21.55 -9.00
N GLY A 148 -24.40 -20.92 -7.88
CA GLY A 148 -23.18 -21.23 -7.13
C GLY A 148 -21.87 -20.61 -7.63
N TYR A 149 -21.85 -20.03 -8.84
CA TYR A 149 -20.64 -19.43 -9.42
C TYR A 149 -20.87 -18.06 -10.10
N ARG A 150 -22.13 -17.70 -10.41
CA ARG A 150 -22.43 -16.42 -11.08
C ARG A 150 -22.88 -15.40 -10.06
N THR A 151 -22.08 -14.37 -9.83
CA THR A 151 -22.54 -13.19 -9.07
C THR A 151 -23.52 -12.38 -9.92
N VAL A 152 -24.76 -12.23 -9.44
CA VAL A 152 -25.85 -11.52 -10.15
C VAL A 152 -26.05 -10.11 -9.60
N GLY A 153 -25.51 -9.84 -8.42
CA GLY A 153 -25.45 -8.52 -7.82
C GLY A 153 -24.76 -8.59 -6.47
N ALA A 154 -24.42 -7.43 -5.93
CA ALA A 154 -23.92 -7.30 -4.58
C ALA A 154 -24.57 -6.09 -3.92
N ASP A 155 -24.89 -6.24 -2.65
CA ASP A 155 -25.31 -5.13 -1.82
C ASP A 155 -24.14 -4.73 -0.93
N ILE A 156 -23.68 -3.48 -1.07
CA ILE A 156 -22.56 -2.92 -0.33
C ILE A 156 -23.12 -2.01 0.75
N PHE A 157 -22.75 -2.26 2.00
CA PHE A 157 -23.23 -1.52 3.15
C PHE A 157 -22.08 -1.06 4.04
N LEU A 158 -22.26 0.08 4.70
CA LEU A 158 -21.43 0.46 5.84
C LEU A 158 -21.95 -0.21 7.11
N SER A 159 -21.05 -0.87 7.82
CA SER A 159 -21.32 -1.50 9.12
C SER A 159 -21.53 -0.43 10.19
N ASN A 160 -22.64 -0.55 10.93
CA ASN A 160 -23.00 0.35 12.02
C ASN A 160 -22.06 0.25 13.24
N SER A 161 -21.29 -0.84 13.35
CA SER A 161 -20.51 -1.14 14.56
C SER A 161 -19.19 -0.36 14.65
N GLU A 162 -18.62 0.10 13.53
CA GLU A 162 -17.30 0.72 13.52
C GLU A 162 -17.33 2.23 13.28
N ASN A 163 -18.37 2.76 12.63
CA ASN A 163 -18.39 4.17 12.23
C ASN A 163 -19.16 5.10 13.19
N GLY A 164 -19.86 4.59 14.20
CA GLY A 164 -20.66 5.42 15.13
C GLY A 164 -21.78 6.26 14.46
N ALA A 165 -21.80 6.32 13.13
CA ALA A 165 -22.75 7.03 12.30
C ALA A 165 -24.04 6.22 12.22
N VAL A 166 -24.81 6.28 13.30
CA VAL A 166 -26.26 6.10 13.22
C VAL A 166 -26.75 7.32 12.46
N ASN A 167 -27.28 7.15 11.24
CA ASN A 167 -28.13 8.17 10.64
C ASN A 167 -29.26 8.46 11.64
N GLU A 168 -29.17 9.58 12.37
CA GLU A 168 -30.05 9.90 13.50
C GLU A 168 -31.53 10.00 13.09
N LEU A 169 -31.80 10.07 11.78
CA LEU A 169 -33.15 10.15 11.22
C LEU A 169 -33.76 8.81 10.82
N ASN A 170 -32.97 7.75 10.60
CA ASN A 170 -33.47 6.41 10.30
C ASN A 170 -32.38 5.39 10.63
N ARG A 171 -32.67 4.41 11.49
CA ARG A 171 -31.79 3.27 11.87
C ARG A 171 -31.45 2.31 10.71
N GLN A 172 -31.41 2.79 9.47
CA GLN A 172 -31.08 2.01 8.28
C GLN A 172 -29.59 2.12 8.01
N GLN A 173 -28.97 0.96 7.76
CA GLN A 173 -27.60 0.88 7.28
C GLN A 173 -27.47 1.64 5.96
N THR A 174 -26.45 2.49 5.83
CA THR A 174 -26.17 3.18 4.57
C THR A 174 -25.80 2.14 3.52
N LYS A 175 -26.61 2.06 2.48
CA LYS A 175 -26.45 1.16 1.35
C LYS A 175 -25.97 1.95 0.14
N PHE A 176 -24.95 1.44 -0.52
CA PHE A 176 -24.38 2.04 -1.72
C PHE A 176 -24.76 1.24 -2.95
N LYS A 177 -24.97 1.94 -4.05
CA LYS A 177 -24.98 1.35 -5.39
C LYS A 177 -23.55 1.29 -5.95
N PRO A 178 -23.26 0.35 -6.86
CA PRO A 178 -21.91 0.24 -7.43
C PRO A 178 -21.39 1.50 -8.12
N HIS A 179 -22.25 2.33 -8.72
CA HIS A 179 -21.83 3.58 -9.39
C HIS A 179 -21.61 4.75 -8.42
N GLU A 180 -22.07 4.64 -7.16
CA GLU A 180 -21.83 5.64 -6.11
C GLU A 180 -20.45 5.42 -5.43
N LEU A 181 -19.73 4.37 -5.83
CA LEU A 181 -18.45 3.97 -5.25
C LEU A 181 -17.38 3.83 -6.32
N MET A 182 -16.23 4.45 -6.11
CA MET A 182 -14.98 4.06 -6.75
C MET A 182 -14.37 2.90 -5.95
N ILE A 183 -14.34 1.71 -6.55
CA ILE A 183 -13.84 0.49 -5.93
C ILE A 183 -12.53 0.10 -6.61
N THR A 184 -11.47 0.00 -5.81
CA THR A 184 -10.16 -0.48 -6.26
C THR A 184 -9.86 -1.81 -5.58
N LEU A 185 -9.63 -2.87 -6.36
CA LEU A 185 -9.39 -4.23 -5.85
C LEU A 185 -8.00 -4.70 -6.30
N GLN A 186 -7.28 -5.39 -5.41
CA GLN A 186 -5.96 -5.94 -5.70
C GLN A 186 -6.04 -7.26 -6.49
N ASP A 187 -6.41 -8.35 -5.83
CA ASP A 187 -6.56 -9.67 -6.45
C ASP A 187 -7.98 -10.18 -6.16
N THR A 188 -8.81 -10.22 -7.20
CA THR A 188 -10.22 -10.55 -7.08
C THR A 188 -10.61 -11.67 -8.03
N ASN A 189 -11.21 -12.73 -7.46
CA ASN A 189 -11.75 -13.86 -8.22
C ASN A 189 -13.20 -13.63 -8.65
N ASP A 190 -13.87 -12.63 -8.07
CA ASP A 190 -15.31 -12.41 -8.23
C ASP A 190 -15.69 -10.98 -8.61
N GLY A 191 -14.69 -10.09 -8.73
CA GLY A 191 -14.86 -8.69 -9.08
C GLY A 191 -15.44 -7.82 -7.96
N LEU A 192 -15.52 -8.32 -6.72
CA LEU A 192 -16.19 -7.63 -5.62
C LEU A 192 -15.42 -7.64 -4.31
N THR A 193 -14.62 -8.67 -4.07
CA THR A 193 -13.82 -8.78 -2.85
C THR A 193 -12.40 -9.17 -3.18
N SER A 194 -11.49 -8.72 -2.35
CA SER A 194 -10.06 -8.99 -2.43
C SER A 194 -9.52 -9.03 -1.00
N HIS A 195 -8.30 -9.52 -0.85
CA HIS A 195 -7.62 -9.60 0.44
C HIS A 195 -6.24 -8.96 0.33
N GLY A 196 -5.86 -8.20 1.34
CA GLY A 196 -4.57 -7.51 1.37
C GLY A 196 -3.53 -8.26 2.18
N VAL A 197 -2.42 -7.58 2.42
CA VAL A 197 -1.26 -8.14 3.12
C VAL A 197 -1.59 -8.64 4.52
N ILE A 198 -2.58 -8.05 5.22
CA ILE A 198 -2.95 -8.47 6.58
C ILE A 198 -3.40 -9.93 6.59
N LYS A 199 -4.17 -10.34 5.57
CA LYS A 199 -4.65 -11.72 5.47
C LYS A 199 -3.59 -12.65 4.89
N HIS A 200 -2.88 -12.22 3.85
CA HIS A 200 -1.86 -13.05 3.20
C HIS A 200 -0.63 -13.29 4.09
N GLY A 201 -0.20 -12.28 4.84
CA GLY A 201 0.97 -12.32 5.72
C GLY A 201 0.63 -12.52 7.20
N GLN A 202 -0.56 -13.02 7.53
CA GLN A 202 -1.04 -13.11 8.92
C GLN A 202 -0.05 -13.82 9.83
N ASP A 203 0.54 -14.92 9.38
CA ASP A 203 1.47 -15.73 10.18
C ASP A 203 2.80 -15.01 10.42
N ILE A 204 3.33 -14.31 9.40
CA ILE A 204 4.55 -13.50 9.50
C ILE A 204 4.33 -12.34 10.49
N PHE A 205 3.17 -11.68 10.42
CA PHE A 205 2.85 -10.62 11.37
C PHE A 205 2.65 -11.14 12.80
N LYS A 206 2.01 -12.29 12.98
CA LYS A 206 1.95 -12.95 14.29
C LYS A 206 3.33 -13.26 14.82
N GLN A 207 4.21 -13.83 14.00
CA GLN A 207 5.60 -14.09 14.38
C GLN A 207 6.32 -12.80 14.80
N ALA A 208 6.24 -11.74 14.01
CA ALA A 208 6.89 -10.46 14.32
C ALA A 208 6.38 -9.82 15.63
N LEU A 209 5.08 -9.96 15.92
CA LEU A 209 4.46 -9.50 17.17
C LEU A 209 4.89 -10.37 18.35
N SER A 210 4.85 -11.69 18.20
CA SER A 210 5.30 -12.65 19.21
C SER A 210 6.77 -12.47 19.55
N GLU A 211 7.64 -12.26 18.57
CA GLU A 211 9.05 -11.90 18.78
C GLU A 211 9.20 -10.62 19.61
N SER A 212 8.35 -9.62 19.34
CA SER A 212 8.40 -8.33 20.05
C SER A 212 7.91 -8.49 21.49
N VAL A 213 6.82 -9.23 21.72
CA VAL A 213 6.31 -9.56 23.06
C VAL A 213 7.32 -10.41 23.84
N TYR A 214 7.92 -11.41 23.20
CA TYR A 214 8.94 -12.26 23.81
C TYR A 214 10.17 -11.44 24.20
N THR A 215 10.66 -10.58 23.30
CA THR A 215 11.79 -9.68 23.56
C THR A 215 11.45 -8.69 24.69
N HIS A 216 10.24 -8.14 24.68
CA HIS A 216 9.76 -7.25 25.73
C HIS A 216 9.71 -7.95 27.09
N ASN A 217 9.12 -9.14 27.15
CA ASN A 217 9.06 -9.96 28.36
C ASN A 217 10.45 -10.38 28.86
N LEU A 218 11.38 -10.68 27.94
CA LEU A 218 12.77 -10.98 28.26
C LEU A 218 13.47 -9.78 28.91
N TYR A 219 13.24 -8.56 28.40
CA TYR A 219 13.79 -7.36 29.00
C TYR A 219 13.07 -6.96 30.30
N GLU A 220 11.74 -7.07 30.34
CA GLU A 220 10.92 -6.73 31.51
C GLU A 220 11.17 -7.65 32.71
N ASN A 221 11.46 -8.93 32.49
CA ASN A 221 11.73 -9.87 33.57
C ASN A 221 13.23 -10.02 33.87
N GLY A 222 14.09 -9.27 33.17
CA GLY A 222 15.52 -9.54 33.12
C GLY A 222 15.81 -10.80 32.31
N ALA A 223 17.00 -10.89 31.71
CA ALA A 223 17.46 -12.05 30.93
C ALA A 223 17.68 -13.31 31.79
N LEU A 224 16.72 -13.65 32.64
CA LEU A 224 16.82 -14.68 33.63
C LEU A 224 16.35 -16.01 33.03
N PRO A 225 17.11 -17.09 33.28
CA PRO A 225 16.73 -18.43 32.86
C PRO A 225 15.32 -18.74 33.34
N LEU A 226 14.49 -19.34 32.48
CA LEU A 226 13.44 -20.21 32.97
C LEU A 226 14.10 -21.14 33.99
N GLY A 227 13.53 -21.29 35.17
CA GLY A 227 14.22 -22.00 36.24
C GLY A 227 13.26 -22.89 36.98
N LEU A 228 13.70 -24.12 37.23
CA LEU A 228 12.93 -25.08 38.01
C LEU A 228 13.38 -24.98 39.46
N LEU A 229 12.44 -24.65 40.35
CA LEU A 229 12.63 -24.84 41.79
C LEU A 229 12.32 -26.28 42.14
N LYS A 230 13.36 -27.04 42.52
CA LYS A 230 13.24 -28.41 43.01
C LYS A 230 13.26 -28.43 44.53
N THR A 231 12.42 -29.28 45.11
CA THR A 231 12.43 -29.61 46.53
C THR A 231 12.15 -31.09 46.72
N ASP A 232 12.82 -31.69 47.69
CA ASP A 232 12.61 -33.10 48.07
C ASP A 232 11.37 -33.27 48.97
N ALA A 233 10.78 -32.17 49.45
CA ALA A 233 9.59 -32.17 50.32
C ALA A 233 8.28 -32.18 49.53
N ARG A 234 7.27 -32.93 50.01
CA ARG A 234 5.92 -32.88 49.44
C ARG A 234 5.23 -31.57 49.81
N LEU A 235 4.99 -30.72 48.81
CA LEU A 235 4.24 -29.47 48.97
C LEU A 235 2.74 -29.70 48.80
N ASN A 236 1.93 -29.11 49.69
CA ASN A 236 0.48 -28.98 49.47
C ASN A 236 0.17 -27.81 48.50
N LYS A 237 -0.99 -27.80 47.83
CA LYS A 237 -1.38 -26.75 46.84
C LYS A 237 -1.19 -25.33 47.37
N LYS A 238 -1.57 -25.07 48.64
CA LYS A 238 -1.38 -23.77 49.30
C LYS A 238 0.09 -23.38 49.49
N GLN A 239 0.94 -24.34 49.84
CA GLN A 239 2.38 -24.08 50.03
C GLN A 239 3.07 -23.81 48.69
N ALA A 240 2.68 -24.54 47.65
CA ALA A 240 3.19 -24.32 46.29
C ALA A 240 2.77 -22.94 45.74
N SER A 241 1.52 -22.51 45.96
CA SER A 241 1.07 -21.18 45.53
C SER A 241 1.78 -20.06 46.30
N SER A 242 1.91 -20.17 47.63
CA SER A 242 2.65 -19.19 48.43
C SER A 242 4.13 -19.10 48.06
N LEU A 243 4.76 -20.24 47.75
CA LEU A 243 6.15 -20.27 47.28
C LEU A 243 6.29 -19.60 45.91
N ARG A 244 5.35 -19.86 44.98
CA ARG A 244 5.30 -19.22 43.66
C ARG A 244 5.14 -17.70 43.78
N GLU A 245 4.23 -17.22 44.61
CA GLU A 245 4.03 -15.78 44.84
C GLU A 245 5.24 -15.13 45.48
N ALA A 246 5.86 -15.77 46.47
CA ALA A 246 7.08 -15.28 47.10
C ALA A 246 8.23 -15.21 46.08
N TRP A 247 8.39 -16.24 45.24
CA TRP A 247 9.38 -16.26 44.17
C TRP A 247 9.13 -15.16 43.15
N GLN A 248 7.89 -14.98 42.68
CA GLN A 248 7.53 -13.95 41.72
C GLN A 248 7.72 -12.53 42.30
N LYS A 249 7.47 -12.31 43.59
CA LYS A 249 7.75 -11.02 44.26
C LYS A 249 9.24 -10.71 44.36
N LEU A 250 10.07 -11.74 44.57
CA LEU A 250 11.52 -11.59 44.74
C LEU A 250 12.27 -11.53 43.40
N TYR A 251 11.75 -12.19 42.35
CA TYR A 251 12.44 -12.40 41.07
C TYR A 251 11.70 -11.85 39.85
N GLY A 252 10.43 -11.44 39.97
CA GLY A 252 9.64 -10.90 38.86
C GLY A 252 9.92 -9.42 38.61
N GLY A 253 10.11 -9.05 37.35
CA GLY A 253 10.25 -7.65 36.90
C GLY A 253 11.67 -7.06 37.01
N VAL A 254 11.97 -6.07 36.16
CA VAL A 254 13.29 -5.41 36.02
C VAL A 254 13.82 -4.85 37.34
N LYS A 255 12.93 -4.36 38.21
CA LYS A 255 13.28 -3.78 39.52
C LYS A 255 13.87 -4.80 40.51
N ASN A 256 13.68 -6.09 40.25
CA ASN A 256 14.19 -7.18 41.05
C ASN A 256 15.43 -7.84 40.42
N ALA A 257 15.84 -7.40 39.22
CA ALA A 257 17.08 -7.82 38.60
C ALA A 257 18.28 -7.51 39.53
N ALA A 258 19.20 -8.47 39.65
CA ALA A 258 20.38 -8.41 40.53
C ALA A 258 20.12 -8.49 42.04
N LYS A 259 18.91 -8.81 42.50
CA LYS A 259 18.69 -9.16 43.92
C LYS A 259 19.19 -10.58 44.22
N THR A 260 19.98 -10.73 45.28
CA THR A 260 20.41 -12.04 45.79
C THR A 260 19.22 -12.75 46.42
N VAL A 261 18.88 -13.94 45.91
CA VAL A 261 17.83 -14.78 46.49
C VAL A 261 18.43 -15.81 47.41
N VAL A 262 17.86 -15.88 48.62
CA VAL A 262 18.18 -16.92 49.62
C VAL A 262 17.09 -17.97 49.56
N LEU A 263 17.47 -19.20 49.25
CA LEU A 263 16.59 -20.36 49.24
C LEU A 263 16.52 -20.97 50.65
N GLN A 264 15.33 -21.42 51.05
CA GLN A 264 15.15 -22.18 52.29
C GLN A 264 15.80 -23.57 52.18
N GLU A 265 16.11 -24.17 53.32
CA GLU A 265 16.80 -25.47 53.41
C GLU A 265 16.08 -26.55 52.57
N GLY A 266 16.85 -27.23 51.71
CA GLY A 266 16.34 -28.27 50.81
C GLY A 266 15.76 -27.79 49.47
N MET A 267 15.73 -26.48 49.19
CA MET A 267 15.34 -25.94 47.88
C MET A 267 16.56 -25.77 46.97
N LYS A 268 16.46 -26.24 45.72
CA LYS A 268 17.50 -26.08 44.69
C LYS A 268 16.90 -25.35 43.48
N TYR A 269 17.60 -24.35 42.98
CA TYR A 269 17.26 -23.70 41.71
C TYR A 269 18.09 -24.32 40.58
N GLU A 270 17.42 -24.86 39.59
CA GLU A 270 18.05 -25.29 38.34
C GLU A 270 17.67 -24.32 37.23
N ALA A 271 18.67 -23.63 36.68
CA ALA A 271 18.48 -22.80 35.51
C ALA A 271 18.22 -23.67 34.27
N LEU A 272 17.02 -23.59 33.71
CA LEU A 272 16.72 -23.93 32.33
C LEU A 272 17.12 -22.73 31.45
N SER A 273 18.42 -22.40 31.39
CA SER A 273 18.87 -21.31 30.53
C SER A 273 19.05 -21.84 29.12
N MET A 274 18.26 -21.35 28.16
CA MET A 274 18.78 -21.19 26.81
C MET A 274 19.51 -19.86 26.78
N ASN A 275 20.75 -19.84 26.30
CA ASN A 275 21.46 -18.59 26.17
C ASN A 275 20.79 -17.75 25.06
N PRO A 276 20.45 -16.46 25.27
CA PRO A 276 19.92 -15.61 24.19
C PRO A 276 20.82 -15.58 22.94
N SER A 277 22.12 -15.80 23.11
CA SER A 277 23.08 -15.98 22.01
C SER A 277 22.83 -17.26 21.19
N GLU A 278 22.35 -18.34 21.82
CA GLU A 278 22.03 -19.62 21.17
C GLU A 278 20.71 -19.53 20.38
N ILE A 279 19.78 -18.65 20.78
CA ILE A 279 18.49 -18.46 20.09
C ILE A 279 18.66 -17.64 18.80
N GLN A 280 19.80 -16.99 18.57
CA GLN A 280 20.08 -16.16 17.38
C GLN A 280 18.95 -15.16 17.07
N MET A 281 18.33 -14.58 18.11
CA MET A 281 17.13 -13.72 17.96
C MET A 281 17.33 -12.54 17.00
N SER A 282 18.55 -12.01 16.90
CA SER A 282 18.88 -10.95 15.95
C SER A 282 18.76 -11.41 14.50
N GLU A 283 19.18 -12.64 14.19
CA GLU A 283 19.08 -13.22 12.85
C GLU A 283 17.64 -13.52 12.50
N THR A 284 16.88 -14.11 13.42
CA THR A 284 15.43 -14.32 13.26
C THR A 284 14.71 -13.00 13.01
N ARG A 285 15.02 -11.94 13.77
CA ARG A 285 14.41 -10.64 13.58
C ARG A 285 14.73 -10.02 12.22
N LYS A 286 15.98 -10.19 11.74
CA LYS A 286 16.37 -9.75 10.38
C LYS A 286 15.61 -10.54 9.32
N ALA A 287 15.50 -11.85 9.46
CA ALA A 287 14.72 -12.70 8.54
C ALA A 287 13.24 -12.31 8.52
N THR A 288 12.62 -12.12 9.69
CA THR A 288 11.22 -11.66 9.79
C THR A 288 11.02 -10.28 9.15
N ASN A 289 11.96 -9.35 9.34
CA ASN A 289 11.91 -8.05 8.65
C ASN A 289 12.05 -8.18 7.13
N SER A 290 12.92 -9.07 6.65
CA SER A 290 13.08 -9.39 5.22
C SER A 290 11.79 -9.94 4.63
N GLU A 291 11.16 -10.91 5.29
CA GLU A 291 9.89 -11.49 4.86
C GLU A 291 8.75 -10.45 4.84
N ILE A 292 8.71 -9.53 5.80
CA ILE A 292 7.77 -8.40 5.77
C ILE A 292 8.01 -7.51 4.54
N CYS A 293 9.27 -7.13 4.26
CA CYS A 293 9.59 -6.33 3.08
C CYS A 293 9.18 -7.02 1.77
N LYS A 294 9.42 -8.34 1.65
CA LYS A 294 8.98 -9.15 0.51
C LYS A 294 7.46 -9.16 0.36
N LEU A 295 6.71 -9.27 1.46
CA LEU A 295 5.24 -9.24 1.45
C LEU A 295 4.70 -7.93 0.85
N PHE A 296 5.36 -6.81 1.13
CA PHE A 296 5.01 -5.50 0.55
C PHE A 296 5.65 -5.24 -0.82
N GLY A 297 6.52 -6.14 -1.30
CA GLY A 297 7.28 -5.94 -2.54
C GLY A 297 8.31 -4.80 -2.46
N VAL A 298 8.72 -4.38 -1.25
CA VAL A 298 9.65 -3.25 -1.05
C VAL A 298 11.08 -3.76 -0.87
N PRO A 299 12.08 -3.19 -1.56
CA PRO A 299 13.48 -3.52 -1.30
C PRO A 299 13.92 -3.20 0.13
N GLU A 300 14.59 -4.14 0.80
CA GLU A 300 15.07 -3.94 2.17
C GLU A 300 16.01 -2.74 2.33
N SER A 301 16.79 -2.43 1.30
CA SER A 301 17.71 -1.28 1.29
C SER A 301 17.00 0.06 1.46
N MET A 302 15.71 0.16 1.10
CA MET A 302 14.90 1.38 1.22
C MET A 302 14.29 1.55 2.62
N VAL A 303 14.18 0.48 3.39
CA VAL A 303 13.54 0.48 4.72
C VAL A 303 14.57 0.36 5.83
N ASN A 304 15.68 -0.34 5.58
CA ASN A 304 16.70 -0.64 6.57
C ASN A 304 18.01 0.08 6.24
N ALA A 305 18.27 1.18 6.95
CA ALA A 305 19.47 2.00 6.77
C ALA A 305 20.80 1.24 7.02
N THR A 306 20.76 0.07 7.68
CA THR A 306 21.97 -0.64 8.10
C THR A 306 22.49 -1.63 7.06
N ILE A 307 21.65 -2.10 6.13
CA ILE A 307 21.98 -3.21 5.20
C ILE A 307 22.62 -2.69 3.88
N GLY A 308 22.46 -1.39 3.58
CA GLY A 308 22.67 -0.85 2.22
C GLY A 308 24.03 -0.26 1.85
N LYS A 309 25.14 -0.54 2.55
CA LYS A 309 26.48 -0.07 2.08
C LYS A 309 27.07 -0.93 0.96
N GLN A 310 26.38 -1.97 0.51
CA GLN A 310 26.90 -2.95 -0.44
C GLN A 310 25.95 -3.17 -1.64
N TYR A 311 26.29 -2.51 -2.75
CA TYR A 311 26.16 -3.00 -4.14
C TYR A 311 24.89 -2.78 -5.01
N VAL A 312 23.97 -1.86 -4.71
CA VAL A 312 22.99 -1.42 -5.74
C VAL A 312 22.93 0.11 -5.75
N SER A 313 23.14 0.74 -6.92
CA SER A 313 22.99 2.19 -7.07
C SER A 313 21.59 2.61 -6.61
N LEU A 314 21.48 3.73 -5.88
CA LEU A 314 20.21 4.24 -5.36
C LEU A 314 19.12 4.32 -6.45
N GLU A 315 19.52 4.76 -7.65
CA GLU A 315 18.67 4.87 -8.84
C GLU A 315 18.07 3.54 -9.28
N GLN A 316 18.86 2.46 -9.32
CA GLN A 316 18.36 1.12 -9.66
C GLN A 316 17.34 0.62 -8.62
N ASN A 317 17.53 0.91 -7.34
CA ASN A 317 16.55 0.54 -6.30
C ASN A 317 15.26 1.36 -6.44
N GLN A 318 15.35 2.65 -6.76
CA GLN A 318 14.17 3.50 -7.02
C GLN A 318 13.40 3.02 -8.26
N LEU A 319 14.11 2.68 -9.34
CA LEU A 319 13.51 2.13 -10.55
C LEU A 319 12.85 0.78 -10.30
N TYR A 320 13.48 -0.09 -9.51
CA TYR A 320 12.89 -1.36 -9.10
C TYR A 320 11.58 -1.15 -8.32
N LEU A 321 11.60 -0.26 -7.31
CA LEU A 321 10.43 0.08 -6.50
C LEU A 321 9.29 0.60 -7.39
N LEU A 322 9.59 1.52 -8.31
CA LEU A 322 8.59 2.07 -9.22
C LEU A 322 7.98 0.99 -10.11
N LYS A 323 8.81 0.18 -10.79
CA LYS A 323 8.34 -0.79 -11.77
C LYS A 323 7.62 -1.98 -11.14
N ASN A 324 8.16 -2.53 -10.05
CA ASN A 324 7.67 -3.79 -9.49
C ASN A 324 6.65 -3.60 -8.38
N THR A 325 6.68 -2.47 -7.66
CA THR A 325 5.83 -2.24 -6.49
C THR A 325 4.77 -1.19 -6.77
N LEU A 326 5.17 0.00 -7.23
CA LEU A 326 4.24 1.12 -7.37
C LEU A 326 3.38 1.01 -8.64
N SER A 327 3.98 0.65 -9.78
CA SER A 327 3.29 0.62 -11.08
C SER A 327 2.02 -0.25 -11.09
N PRO A 328 2.00 -1.48 -10.53
CA PRO A 328 0.77 -2.26 -10.47
C PRO A 328 -0.36 -1.58 -9.66
N ILE A 329 0.01 -0.91 -8.57
CA ILE A 329 -0.95 -0.19 -7.72
C ILE A 329 -1.48 1.04 -8.46
N ILE A 330 -0.59 1.80 -9.09
CA ILE A 330 -0.93 2.98 -9.90
C ILE A 330 -1.92 2.59 -10.99
N VAL A 331 -1.61 1.56 -11.78
CA VAL A 331 -2.50 1.11 -12.87
C VAL A 331 -3.85 0.63 -12.35
N ALA A 332 -3.89 -0.05 -11.21
CA ALA A 332 -5.16 -0.46 -10.59
C ALA A 332 -6.00 0.77 -10.16
N MET A 333 -5.37 1.81 -9.64
CA MET A 333 -6.03 3.07 -9.27
C MET A 333 -6.48 3.87 -10.50
N GLU A 334 -5.65 3.99 -11.53
CA GLU A 334 -6.02 4.63 -12.80
C GLU A 334 -7.24 3.94 -13.41
N SER A 335 -7.22 2.60 -13.45
CA SER A 335 -8.34 1.81 -13.97
C SER A 335 -9.62 1.98 -13.15
N SER A 336 -9.51 2.14 -11.83
CA SER A 336 -10.69 2.38 -10.98
C SER A 336 -11.22 3.80 -11.11
N MET A 337 -10.34 4.79 -11.28
CA MET A 337 -10.70 6.18 -11.60
C MET A 337 -11.40 6.27 -12.96
N ASP A 338 -10.84 5.64 -13.99
CA ASP A 338 -11.43 5.60 -15.33
C ASP A 338 -12.83 4.96 -15.29
N LYS A 339 -12.96 3.86 -14.55
CA LYS A 339 -14.25 3.15 -14.43
C LYS A 339 -15.32 3.98 -13.72
N ALA A 340 -14.96 4.68 -12.64
CA ALA A 340 -15.91 5.30 -11.72
C ALA A 340 -16.14 6.81 -11.95
N LEU A 341 -15.13 7.54 -12.44
CA LEU A 341 -15.16 9.01 -12.56
C LEU A 341 -15.42 9.49 -14.00
N LEU A 342 -15.29 8.61 -15.00
CA LEU A 342 -15.60 8.92 -16.40
C LEU A 342 -16.99 8.43 -16.79
N LEU A 343 -17.70 9.25 -17.54
CA LEU A 343 -18.94 8.85 -18.19
C LEU A 343 -18.65 7.91 -19.36
N GLU A 344 -19.60 7.04 -19.72
CA GLU A 344 -19.46 6.15 -20.88
C GLU A 344 -19.18 6.93 -22.17
N SER A 345 -19.77 8.13 -22.33
CA SER A 345 -19.54 9.00 -23.48
C SER A 345 -18.15 9.65 -23.50
N GLU A 346 -17.46 9.75 -22.37
CA GLU A 346 -16.06 10.20 -22.29
C GLU A 346 -15.11 9.04 -22.57
N LYS A 347 -15.42 7.83 -22.07
CA LYS A 347 -14.65 6.62 -22.38
C LYS A 347 -14.62 6.35 -23.88
N ASP A 348 -15.76 6.48 -24.56
CA ASP A 348 -15.86 6.33 -26.02
C ASP A 348 -15.03 7.36 -26.80
N LYS A 349 -14.73 8.51 -26.18
CA LYS A 349 -13.89 9.58 -26.76
C LYS A 349 -12.41 9.46 -26.42
N GLY A 350 -12.01 8.41 -25.70
CA GLY A 350 -10.61 8.15 -25.35
C GLY A 350 -10.09 8.95 -24.15
N TYR A 351 -10.95 9.37 -23.22
CA TYR A 351 -10.50 10.01 -21.97
C TYR A 351 -9.97 8.96 -20.97
N PHE A 352 -8.89 9.28 -20.26
CA PHE A 352 -8.32 8.43 -19.20
C PHE A 352 -7.47 9.23 -18.21
N PHE A 353 -7.43 8.78 -16.95
CA PHE A 353 -6.60 9.35 -15.90
C PHE A 353 -5.23 8.68 -15.86
N ARG A 354 -4.17 9.46 -15.63
CA ARG A 354 -2.82 8.94 -15.34
C ARG A 354 -2.13 9.68 -14.21
N PHE A 355 -1.37 8.94 -13.43
CA PHE A 355 -0.42 9.50 -12.47
C PHE A 355 0.84 9.97 -13.19
N ASP A 356 1.34 11.15 -12.82
CA ASP A 356 2.64 11.62 -13.26
C ASP A 356 3.74 10.98 -12.42
N THR A 357 4.43 10.01 -13.01
CA THR A 357 5.56 9.31 -12.37
C THR A 357 6.89 10.04 -12.53
N SER A 358 6.92 11.15 -13.29
CA SER A 358 8.14 11.89 -13.58
C SER A 358 8.84 12.42 -12.32
N GLU A 359 8.07 12.72 -11.28
CA GLU A 359 8.61 13.19 -9.99
C GLU A 359 9.40 12.10 -9.24
N LEU A 360 9.04 10.82 -9.42
CA LEU A 360 9.71 9.69 -8.76
C LEU A 360 11.00 9.28 -9.47
N ILE A 361 11.02 9.37 -10.80
CA ILE A 361 12.21 9.17 -11.63
C ILE A 361 12.87 10.52 -11.89
N ARG A 362 12.91 11.42 -10.89
CA ARG A 362 13.63 12.67 -11.06
C ARG A 362 15.11 12.33 -11.22
N SER A 363 15.52 12.26 -12.48
CA SER A 363 16.91 12.07 -12.87
C SER A 363 17.74 13.19 -12.26
N THR A 364 19.03 12.96 -12.12
CA THR A 364 19.93 14.05 -11.74
C THR A 364 19.75 15.21 -12.73
N GLU A 365 19.91 16.45 -12.27
CA GLU A 365 19.71 17.63 -13.12
C GLU A 365 20.52 17.53 -14.44
N LYS A 366 21.68 16.88 -14.37
CA LYS A 366 22.51 16.53 -15.52
C LYS A 366 21.82 15.61 -16.53
N GLU A 367 21.27 14.48 -16.10
CA GLU A 367 20.57 13.54 -16.97
C GLU A 367 19.30 14.14 -17.58
N LEU A 368 18.59 14.99 -16.82
CA LEU A 368 17.44 15.71 -17.33
C LEU A 368 17.84 16.68 -18.46
N VAL A 369 18.93 17.45 -18.25
CA VAL A 369 19.49 18.33 -19.28
C VAL A 369 19.92 17.52 -20.50
N ASP A 370 20.66 16.43 -20.32
CA ASP A 370 21.13 15.59 -21.43
C ASP A 370 19.94 14.99 -22.22
N THR A 371 18.88 14.55 -21.53
CA THR A 371 17.66 14.01 -22.16
C THR A 371 16.91 15.08 -22.93
N VAL A 372 16.69 16.25 -22.34
CA VAL A 372 15.97 17.36 -23.00
C VAL A 372 16.77 17.88 -24.20
N VAL A 373 18.10 18.03 -24.07
CA VAL A 373 18.96 18.43 -25.19
C VAL A 373 18.90 17.41 -26.32
N THR A 374 18.98 16.12 -26.01
CA THR A 374 18.86 15.04 -27.01
C THR A 374 17.48 15.03 -27.67
N ALA A 375 16.41 15.24 -26.89
CA ALA A 375 15.05 15.30 -27.40
C ALA A 375 14.80 16.51 -28.32
N VAL A 376 15.33 17.67 -27.95
CA VAL A 376 15.26 18.90 -28.77
C VAL A 376 16.09 18.73 -30.05
N GLN A 377 17.31 18.19 -29.96
CA GLN A 377 18.16 17.92 -31.13
C GLN A 377 17.58 16.84 -32.07
N GLY A 378 16.89 15.86 -31.50
CA GLY A 378 16.21 14.79 -32.22
C GLY A 378 14.84 15.20 -32.79
N GLY A 379 14.42 16.44 -32.58
CA GLY A 379 13.16 16.99 -33.08
C GLY A 379 11.90 16.45 -32.39
N ILE A 380 12.02 15.91 -31.18
CA ILE A 380 10.88 15.45 -30.36
C ILE A 380 10.25 16.62 -29.60
N PHE A 381 11.07 17.57 -29.13
CA PHE A 381 10.60 18.78 -28.46
C PHE A 381 10.99 20.02 -29.24
N THR A 382 10.13 21.03 -29.20
CA THR A 382 10.51 22.40 -29.55
C THR A 382 11.43 22.98 -28.47
N ILE A 383 12.15 24.06 -28.78
CA ILE A 383 13.01 24.72 -27.81
C ILE A 383 12.17 25.24 -26.63
N ASN A 384 10.97 25.75 -26.88
CA ASN A 384 10.05 26.23 -25.86
C ASN A 384 9.49 25.09 -24.99
N GLU A 385 9.16 23.94 -25.56
CA GLU A 385 8.76 22.75 -24.78
C GLU A 385 9.89 22.25 -23.87
N GLY A 386 11.13 22.24 -24.38
CA GLY A 386 12.30 21.92 -23.56
C GLY A 386 12.51 22.92 -22.42
N ARG A 387 12.32 24.23 -22.67
CA ARG A 387 12.41 25.28 -21.64
C ARG A 387 11.31 25.18 -20.59
N ALA A 388 10.10 24.82 -21.00
CA ALA A 388 8.98 24.60 -20.09
C ALA A 388 9.26 23.49 -19.07
N LYS A 389 9.99 22.43 -19.46
CA LYS A 389 10.44 21.38 -18.52
C LYS A 389 11.37 21.88 -17.40
N PHE A 390 12.05 23.00 -17.62
CA PHE A 390 12.88 23.68 -16.63
C PHE A 390 12.19 24.88 -15.97
N ASN A 391 10.88 25.07 -16.17
CA ASN A 391 10.12 26.24 -15.72
C ASN A 391 10.71 27.58 -16.22
N LEU A 392 11.34 27.56 -17.40
CA LEU A 392 11.88 28.76 -18.03
C LEU A 392 10.84 29.40 -18.96
N PRO A 393 10.81 30.73 -19.08
CA PRO A 393 9.88 31.41 -19.99
C PRO A 393 10.22 31.08 -21.46
N SER A 394 9.20 31.00 -22.30
CA SER A 394 9.32 30.83 -23.75
C SER A 394 10.11 31.98 -24.38
N ILE A 395 10.81 31.67 -25.47
CA ILE A 395 11.54 32.64 -26.29
C ILE A 395 10.88 32.77 -27.67
N ASP A 396 11.08 33.91 -28.30
CA ASP A 396 10.63 34.17 -29.66
C ASP A 396 11.35 33.23 -30.65
N GLU A 397 10.63 32.71 -31.64
CA GLU A 397 11.04 31.63 -32.56
C GLU A 397 11.42 30.26 -31.93
N GLY A 398 11.07 30.02 -30.67
CA GLY A 398 11.38 28.77 -29.97
C GLY A 398 10.45 27.57 -30.25
N ASP A 399 9.38 27.76 -31.02
CA ASP A 399 8.39 26.71 -31.33
C ASP A 399 8.76 25.88 -32.57
N ASN A 400 9.85 26.23 -33.25
CA ASN A 400 10.35 25.47 -34.38
C ASN A 400 11.11 24.21 -33.89
N VAL A 401 10.76 23.06 -34.47
CA VAL A 401 11.45 21.80 -34.22
C VAL A 401 12.83 21.86 -34.89
N LEU A 402 13.89 21.65 -34.09
CA LEU A 402 15.25 21.56 -34.65
C LEU A 402 15.40 20.24 -35.40
N VAL A 403 15.57 20.34 -36.72
CA VAL A 403 15.89 19.18 -37.57
C VAL A 403 17.40 19.13 -37.77
N THR A 404 18.02 17.98 -37.53
CA THR A 404 19.47 17.78 -37.68
C THR A 404 19.92 18.19 -39.10
N PRO A 405 21.06 18.90 -39.27
CA PRO A 405 21.51 19.39 -40.57
C PRO A 405 21.74 18.22 -41.54
N GLY A 406 20.87 18.09 -42.54
CA GLY A 406 20.90 17.00 -43.53
C GLY A 406 19.52 16.45 -43.91
N ALA A 407 18.49 16.67 -43.08
CA ALA A 407 17.11 16.41 -43.47
C ALA A 407 16.45 17.71 -43.93
N SER A 408 16.02 17.75 -45.19
CA SER A 408 15.27 18.87 -45.77
C SER A 408 14.10 19.24 -44.87
N GLN A 409 13.93 20.54 -44.61
CA GLN A 409 12.75 21.07 -43.92
C GLN A 409 11.47 20.56 -44.60
N MET A 410 10.64 19.83 -43.88
CA MET A 410 9.24 19.66 -44.26
C MET A 410 8.46 20.84 -43.71
N GLY A 411 8.29 21.85 -44.57
CA GLY A 411 7.18 22.79 -44.50
C GLY A 411 7.47 24.14 -43.89
N ASP A 412 7.89 25.08 -44.73
CA ASP A 412 7.16 26.35 -44.80
C ASP A 412 7.06 26.79 -46.28
N LYS A 413 6.02 26.31 -46.96
CA LYS A 413 5.57 26.87 -48.25
C LYS A 413 4.36 27.74 -47.96
N ASN A 414 4.60 28.93 -47.40
CA ASN A 414 3.75 30.10 -47.62
C ASN A 414 4.42 31.38 -47.12
N THR A 415 5.35 31.89 -47.91
CA THR A 415 5.54 33.34 -47.98
C THR A 415 5.76 33.70 -49.44
N LYS A 416 4.74 34.31 -50.05
CA LYS A 416 4.85 34.94 -51.36
C LYS A 416 5.79 36.13 -51.22
N GLU A 417 7.06 35.97 -51.57
CA GLU A 417 7.87 37.10 -51.98
C GLU A 417 7.55 37.41 -53.44
N THR A 418 6.75 38.46 -53.65
CA THR A 418 6.72 39.21 -54.89
C THR A 418 8.05 39.94 -55.05
N THR A 419 8.93 39.44 -55.91
CA THR A 419 10.03 40.22 -56.48
C THR A 419 9.67 40.55 -57.92
N ASP A 420 9.43 41.84 -58.16
CA ASP A 420 9.12 42.44 -59.46
C ASP A 420 10.42 42.55 -60.29
N PRO A 421 10.51 42.00 -61.51
CA PRO A 421 11.75 41.99 -62.28
C PRO A 421 11.74 43.14 -63.32
N HIS A 422 12.06 44.36 -62.90
CA HIS A 422 12.46 45.44 -63.82
C HIS A 422 13.22 46.54 -63.08
N GLU A 423 14.56 46.41 -62.99
CA GLU A 423 15.50 47.54 -62.92
C GLU A 423 16.96 47.05 -62.90
N GLU A 424 17.42 46.37 -63.96
CA GLU A 424 18.87 46.27 -64.25
C GLU A 424 19.10 46.28 -65.77
N GLU A 425 18.95 47.45 -66.38
CA GLU A 425 19.59 47.72 -67.66
C GLU A 425 20.15 49.15 -67.59
N GLN A 426 21.44 49.29 -67.93
CA GLN A 426 22.28 50.50 -67.92
C GLN A 426 23.11 50.73 -66.64
N LEU A 427 24.24 50.02 -66.53
CA LEU A 427 25.56 50.60 -66.24
C LEU A 427 26.61 49.47 -66.16
N ASN A 428 27.10 49.02 -67.32
CA ASN A 428 28.41 48.37 -67.44
C ASN A 428 28.84 48.39 -68.91
N ASP A 429 29.21 49.57 -69.38
CA ASP A 429 30.14 49.69 -70.50
C ASP A 429 31.42 50.36 -69.95
N LYS A 430 32.57 49.85 -70.38
CA LYS A 430 33.95 50.07 -69.90
C LYS A 430 34.44 49.11 -68.80
N THR A 431 35.00 47.97 -69.20
CA THR A 431 36.46 47.81 -69.35
C THR A 431 36.83 46.36 -69.66
N GLY A 432 37.45 46.13 -70.83
CA GLY A 432 37.89 44.80 -71.26
C GLY A 432 38.78 44.83 -72.51
N THR A 433 39.98 45.38 -72.36
CA THR A 433 41.25 45.09 -73.09
C THR A 433 41.29 45.02 -74.63
N GLN A 434 42.11 45.88 -75.25
CA GLN A 434 43.01 45.47 -76.34
C GLN A 434 44.38 46.15 -76.18
N THR A 435 45.39 45.29 -76.03
CA THR A 435 46.81 45.51 -76.33
C THR A 435 47.06 45.47 -77.83
N ASP A 436 48.12 46.16 -78.23
CA ASP A 436 48.73 46.35 -79.57
C ASP A 436 48.10 47.37 -80.53
#